data_AF-A0A7X8HJV0-F1
#
_entry.id   AF-A0A7X8HJV0-F1
#
_cell.length_a   1.000
_cell.length_b   1.000
_cell.length_c   1.000
_cell.angle_alpha   90.00
_cell.angle_beta   90.00
_cell.angle_gamma   90.00
#
_symmetry.space_group_name_H-M   'P 1'
#
loop_
_entity.id
_entity.type
_entity.pdbx_description
1 polymer ?
#
loop_
_entity_poly.entity_id
_entity_poly.type
_entity_poly.pdbx_seq_one_letter_code
_entity_poly.pdbx_strand_id
1 'polypeptide(L)'
;MNNIKKLYIKRTAIIVILLTLFALLVVSSEKIEKKYALKTDLSFNSITMYGDTTKKLLENLSSPVHVYAIFTPGEEDYNLITLLERYSAKSEYFTFSIENLAENPMLVHAISDSLYDGAVSGDCLIVHGKSTNITRILNEKDYIKQSYDMETGSFVVDSATYESSLSEAISYVASEELPTIYMLSGHGELSLDEVMPLVDFLKKCNYSVKQLDIEKSGSVPADGLLMILSPDKDLTNNELSHIMEYANKGGSLFISTDYDDPADLPNFNSLLRYYGVSIIPGIVSADEKDTASYIENPLYLMPYMQHSEITSTLISLEQDRLILIGARAFEIEKATGKDLQLTPILKSGNAYVHDYSFDGELKVAENAESSVYDLAVLSRKAGEHGEQSTAFIIGNSSVLIDEWLYTNSYSREFLLSTIQGIYTKHPETLEIQAKPAFRKSMEINNAFIPLGIIILVPILIAVFAATVLIKRKKL
;
A
#
# COMPACT_ATOMS: atom_id res chain seq x y z
N MET A 1 14.27 75.44 -26.41
CA MET A 1 14.06 74.11 -27.02
C MET A 1 14.97 73.00 -26.47
N ASN A 2 16.25 73.27 -26.16
CA ASN A 2 17.20 72.24 -25.65
C ASN A 2 16.91 71.71 -24.23
N ASN A 3 16.39 72.52 -23.31
CA ASN A 3 16.11 72.09 -21.93
C ASN A 3 14.90 71.14 -21.84
N ILE A 4 13.90 71.30 -22.70
CA ILE A 4 12.71 70.44 -22.74
C ILE A 4 13.08 69.05 -23.28
N LYS A 5 13.89 68.96 -24.35
CA LYS A 5 14.41 67.67 -24.85
C LYS A 5 15.28 66.94 -23.81
N LYS A 6 16.17 67.65 -23.10
CA LYS A 6 16.95 67.05 -22.00
C LYS A 6 16.08 66.55 -20.85
N LEU A 7 15.00 67.26 -20.52
CA LEU A 7 14.05 66.84 -19.48
C LEU A 7 13.27 65.58 -19.89
N TYR A 8 12.83 65.51 -21.16
CA TYR A 8 12.18 64.32 -21.71
C TYR A 8 13.11 63.11 -21.71
N ILE A 9 14.36 63.26 -22.19
CA ILE A 9 15.37 62.19 -22.19
C ILE A 9 15.69 61.69 -20.77
N LYS A 10 15.80 62.60 -19.79
CA LYS A 10 15.98 62.21 -18.37
C LYS A 10 14.77 61.45 -17.83
N ARG A 11 13.55 61.86 -18.17
CA ARG A 11 12.32 61.18 -17.75
C ARG A 11 12.19 59.78 -18.37
N THR A 12 12.46 59.62 -19.66
CA THR A 12 12.47 58.29 -20.30
C THR A 12 13.58 57.40 -19.76
N ALA A 13 14.78 57.94 -19.50
CA ALA A 13 15.87 57.16 -18.89
C ALA A 13 15.49 56.65 -17.49
N ILE A 14 14.85 57.48 -16.66
CA ILE A 14 14.37 57.07 -15.33
C ILE A 14 13.30 55.97 -15.43
N ILE A 15 12.36 56.09 -16.38
CA ILE A 15 11.32 55.08 -16.59
C ILE A 15 11.94 53.74 -17.04
N VAL A 16 12.90 53.76 -17.96
CA VAL A 16 13.59 52.55 -18.42
C VAL A 16 14.39 51.90 -17.28
N ILE A 17 15.05 52.69 -16.43
CA ILE A 17 15.77 52.19 -15.25
C ILE A 17 14.78 51.56 -14.25
N LEU A 18 13.63 52.17 -14.02
CA LEU A 18 12.59 51.61 -13.13
C LEU A 18 11.99 50.32 -13.69
N LEU A 19 11.71 50.26 -14.99
CA LEU A 19 11.19 49.05 -15.64
C LEU A 19 12.22 47.90 -15.61
N THR A 20 13.50 48.20 -15.84
CA THR A 20 14.57 47.20 -15.74
C THR A 20 14.79 46.72 -14.30
N LEU A 21 14.75 47.63 -13.31
CA LEU A 21 14.76 47.25 -11.89
C LEU A 21 13.56 46.39 -11.51
N PHE A 22 12.36 46.74 -11.99
CA PHE A 22 11.15 45.96 -11.73
C PHE A 22 11.24 44.57 -12.36
N ALA A 23 11.67 44.47 -13.61
CA ALA A 23 11.91 43.19 -14.27
C ALA A 23 12.95 42.34 -13.52
N LEU A 24 14.05 42.96 -13.05
CA LEU A 24 15.07 42.28 -12.26
C LEU A 24 14.52 41.77 -10.92
N LEU A 25 13.65 42.55 -10.28
CA LEU A 25 13.02 42.22 -9.00
C LEU A 25 12.03 41.05 -9.18
N VAL A 26 11.24 41.06 -10.26
CA VAL A 26 10.36 39.94 -10.64
C VAL A 26 11.18 38.67 -10.86
N VAL A 27 12.21 38.71 -11.71
CA VAL A 27 13.08 37.54 -11.98
C VAL A 27 13.80 37.06 -10.72
N SER A 28 14.23 37.98 -9.85
CA SER A 28 14.89 37.62 -8.59
C SER A 28 13.91 36.97 -7.61
N SER A 29 12.68 37.49 -7.52
CA SER A 29 11.62 36.91 -6.68
C SER A 29 11.26 35.50 -7.13
N GLU A 30 11.17 35.25 -8.44
CA GLU A 30 10.91 33.92 -9.00
C GLU A 30 12.05 32.94 -8.69
N LYS A 31 13.32 33.39 -8.79
CA LYS A 31 14.47 32.56 -8.42
C LYS A 31 14.53 32.23 -6.93
N ILE A 32 14.19 33.19 -6.08
CA ILE A 32 14.13 32.99 -4.62
C ILE A 32 13.01 32.01 -4.29
N GLU A 33 11.83 32.18 -4.90
CA GLU A 33 10.70 31.28 -4.68
C GLU A 33 11.04 29.85 -5.14
N LYS A 34 11.60 29.68 -6.34
CA LYS A 34 12.05 28.37 -6.83
C LYS A 34 13.09 27.70 -5.93
N LYS A 35 13.94 28.49 -5.26
CA LYS A 35 15.00 27.96 -4.40
C LYS A 35 14.53 27.64 -2.98
N TYR A 36 13.57 28.38 -2.45
CA TYR A 36 13.22 28.30 -1.02
C TYR A 36 11.75 27.95 -0.76
N ALA A 37 10.90 27.88 -1.79
CA ALA A 37 9.47 27.62 -1.71
C ALA A 37 8.79 28.39 -0.56
N LEU A 38 8.95 29.73 -0.56
CA LEU A 38 8.55 30.60 0.55
C LEU A 38 7.04 30.78 0.65
N LYS A 39 6.25 30.38 -0.36
CA LYS A 39 4.79 30.30 -0.27
C LYS A 39 4.39 29.52 0.97
N THR A 40 3.73 30.18 1.90
CA THR A 40 3.15 29.53 3.08
C THR A 40 1.75 29.06 2.72
N ASP A 41 1.45 27.79 3.02
CA ASP A 41 0.09 27.26 2.91
C ASP A 41 -0.71 27.68 4.16
N LEU A 42 -1.76 28.48 3.96
CA LEU A 42 -2.68 28.92 5.02
C LEU A 42 -4.03 28.18 4.96
N SER A 43 -4.13 27.16 4.10
CA SER A 43 -5.32 26.32 3.99
C SER A 43 -5.55 25.50 5.25
N PHE A 44 -6.80 25.08 5.46
CA PHE A 44 -7.21 24.30 6.63
C PHE A 44 -6.38 23.02 6.82
N ASN A 45 -6.05 22.34 5.73
CA ASN A 45 -5.43 21.02 5.76
C ASN A 45 -3.94 21.01 5.38
N SER A 46 -3.37 22.15 4.96
CA SER A 46 -1.95 22.25 4.57
C SER A 46 -1.54 21.17 3.57
N ILE A 47 -2.44 20.88 2.62
CA ILE A 47 -2.32 19.76 1.67
C ILE A 47 -1.11 19.91 0.74
N THR A 48 -0.64 21.15 0.55
CA THR A 48 0.52 21.45 -0.30
C THR A 48 1.84 21.44 0.47
N MET A 49 1.83 21.29 1.80
CA MET A 49 3.05 21.13 2.59
C MET A 49 3.45 19.66 2.69
N TYR A 50 4.69 19.39 3.10
CA TYR A 50 5.13 18.06 3.49
C TYR A 50 5.63 18.04 4.94
N GLY A 51 5.53 16.88 5.59
CA GLY A 51 6.00 16.63 6.95
C GLY A 51 7.47 16.21 7.05
N ASP A 52 7.91 15.87 8.26
CA ASP A 52 9.31 15.55 8.54
C ASP A 52 9.78 14.23 7.90
N THR A 53 8.90 13.24 7.73
CA THR A 53 9.22 11.96 7.07
C THR A 53 9.63 12.20 5.62
N THR A 54 8.78 12.90 4.86
CA THR A 54 9.06 13.33 3.48
C THR A 54 10.30 14.20 3.39
N LYS A 55 10.49 15.13 4.35
CA LYS A 55 11.67 15.98 4.40
C LYS A 55 12.95 15.16 4.49
N LYS A 56 13.00 14.14 5.35
CA LYS A 56 14.15 13.23 5.49
C LYS A 56 14.38 12.41 4.22
N LEU A 57 13.31 11.89 3.61
CA LEU A 57 13.39 11.17 2.34
C LEU A 57 14.07 12.04 1.26
N LEU A 58 13.63 13.29 1.11
CA LEU A 58 14.17 14.21 0.11
C LEU A 58 15.62 14.63 0.41
N GLU A 59 15.98 14.78 1.69
CA GLU A 59 17.35 15.07 2.13
C GLU A 59 18.32 13.89 1.87
N ASN A 60 17.82 12.65 1.98
CA ASN A 60 18.59 11.43 1.79
C ASN A 60 18.53 10.86 0.36
N LEU A 61 17.84 11.55 -0.56
CA LEU A 61 17.68 11.09 -1.93
C LEU A 61 19.05 11.04 -2.63
N SER A 62 19.52 9.84 -2.97
CA SER A 62 20.84 9.60 -3.56
C SER A 62 20.83 9.48 -5.09
N SER A 63 19.66 9.22 -5.68
CA SER A 63 19.48 9.00 -7.11
C SER A 63 18.52 10.02 -7.73
N PRO A 64 18.74 10.48 -8.98
CA PRO A 64 17.87 11.48 -9.59
C PRO A 64 16.49 10.92 -9.93
N VAL A 65 15.45 11.62 -9.49
CA VAL A 65 14.04 11.33 -9.79
C VAL A 65 13.44 12.47 -10.60
N HIS A 66 12.72 12.14 -11.67
CA HIS A 66 11.96 13.10 -12.46
C HIS A 66 10.47 12.74 -12.45
N VAL A 67 9.63 13.74 -12.24
CA VAL A 67 8.18 13.59 -12.30
C VAL A 67 7.64 14.33 -13.52
N TYR A 68 7.00 13.59 -14.43
CA TYR A 68 6.21 14.19 -15.50
C TYR A 68 4.77 14.33 -14.99
N ALA A 69 4.35 15.57 -14.72
CA ALA A 69 3.00 15.87 -14.32
C ALA A 69 2.14 16.12 -15.56
N ILE A 70 1.32 15.13 -15.88
CA ILE A 70 0.43 15.17 -17.03
C ILE A 70 -0.89 15.76 -16.59
N PHE A 71 -1.30 16.85 -17.23
CA PHE A 71 -2.60 17.49 -17.01
C PHE A 71 -3.27 17.82 -18.33
N THR A 72 -4.60 17.79 -18.32
CA THR A 72 -5.41 18.42 -19.36
C THR A 72 -5.29 19.94 -19.24
N PRO A 73 -4.99 20.69 -20.32
CA PRO A 73 -4.84 22.14 -20.26
C PRO A 73 -6.08 22.85 -19.69
N GLY A 74 -5.88 23.64 -18.64
CA GLY A 74 -6.95 24.34 -17.91
C GLY A 74 -7.60 23.54 -16.78
N GLU A 75 -7.23 22.27 -16.60
CA GLU A 75 -7.70 21.40 -15.51
C GLU A 75 -6.55 21.01 -14.56
N GLU A 76 -5.50 21.84 -14.50
CA GLU A 76 -4.31 21.52 -13.70
C GLU A 76 -4.60 21.46 -12.19
N ASP A 77 -4.08 20.42 -11.52
CA ASP A 77 -4.14 20.33 -10.05
C ASP A 77 -3.06 21.22 -9.42
N TYR A 78 -3.44 22.46 -9.10
CA TYR A 78 -2.55 23.43 -8.47
C TYR A 78 -2.03 23.01 -7.08
N ASN A 79 -2.76 22.16 -6.34
CA ASN A 79 -2.28 21.66 -5.05
C ASN A 79 -1.10 20.71 -5.27
N LEU A 80 -1.24 19.81 -6.24
CA LEU A 80 -0.20 18.87 -6.63
C LEU A 80 1.02 19.58 -7.22
N ILE A 81 0.82 20.56 -8.10
CA ILE A 81 1.91 21.39 -8.64
C ILE A 81 2.66 22.10 -7.52
N THR A 82 1.94 22.71 -6.56
CA THR A 82 2.57 23.40 -5.43
C THR A 82 3.39 22.42 -4.57
N LEU A 83 2.90 21.19 -4.37
CA LEU A 83 3.64 20.16 -3.66
C LEU A 83 4.93 19.79 -4.40
N LEU A 84 4.87 19.59 -5.73
CA LEU A 84 6.03 19.31 -6.58
C LEU A 84 7.07 20.44 -6.55
N GLU A 85 6.62 21.71 -6.58
CA GLU A 85 7.49 22.89 -6.41
C GLU A 85 8.28 22.81 -5.11
N ARG A 86 7.64 22.42 -3.99
CA ARG A 86 8.31 22.29 -2.69
C ARG A 86 9.30 21.13 -2.65
N TYR A 87 8.98 20.00 -3.29
CA TYR A 87 9.88 18.84 -3.36
C TYR A 87 11.16 19.22 -4.14
N SER A 88 10.98 19.90 -5.28
CA SER A 88 12.07 20.40 -6.14
C SER A 88 12.95 21.45 -5.44
N ALA A 89 12.33 22.34 -4.65
CA ALA A 89 13.10 23.29 -3.84
C ALA A 89 13.93 22.62 -2.73
N LYS A 90 13.53 21.43 -2.28
CA LYS A 90 14.14 20.74 -1.13
C LYS A 90 15.30 19.83 -1.52
N SER A 91 15.22 19.16 -2.67
CA SER A 91 16.24 18.21 -3.12
C SER A 91 16.64 18.49 -4.57
N GLU A 92 17.95 18.63 -4.82
CA GLU A 92 18.48 18.82 -6.17
C GLU A 92 18.34 17.55 -7.04
N TYR A 93 18.14 16.39 -6.40
CA TYR A 93 17.87 15.12 -7.07
C TYR A 93 16.41 14.97 -7.51
N PHE A 94 15.50 15.81 -7.02
CA PHE A 94 14.10 15.80 -7.42
C PHE A 94 13.82 16.90 -8.45
N THR A 95 13.28 16.51 -9.60
CA THR A 95 12.88 17.45 -10.66
C THR A 95 11.50 17.10 -11.19
N PHE A 96 10.79 18.07 -11.77
CA PHE A 96 9.50 17.80 -12.41
C PHE A 96 9.30 18.69 -13.65
N SER A 97 8.43 18.24 -14.55
CA SER A 97 7.89 19.05 -15.65
C SER A 97 6.38 18.90 -15.71
N ILE A 98 5.72 19.90 -16.27
CA ILE A 98 4.29 19.84 -16.58
C ILE A 98 4.19 19.54 -18.07
N GLU A 99 3.55 18.44 -18.43
CA GLU A 99 3.44 17.92 -19.78
C GLU A 99 1.98 17.75 -20.18
N ASN A 100 1.74 17.70 -21.48
CA ASN A 100 0.45 17.39 -22.06
C ASN A 100 0.61 16.24 -23.06
N LEU A 101 -0.18 15.17 -22.90
CA LEU A 101 -0.15 14.01 -23.81
C LEU A 101 -0.44 14.37 -25.26
N ALA A 102 -1.29 15.37 -25.51
CA ALA A 102 -1.61 15.82 -26.86
C ALA A 102 -0.41 16.51 -27.54
N GLU A 103 0.46 17.17 -26.77
CA GLU A 103 1.63 17.86 -27.28
C GLU A 103 2.87 16.94 -27.35
N ASN A 104 2.95 15.95 -26.47
CA ASN A 104 4.07 15.02 -26.39
C ASN A 104 3.62 13.54 -26.33
N PRO A 105 3.02 13.02 -27.41
CA PRO A 105 2.51 11.64 -27.44
C PRO A 105 3.62 10.58 -27.33
N MET A 106 4.87 10.94 -27.63
CA MET A 106 6.03 10.04 -27.52
C MET A 106 6.49 9.82 -26.08
N LEU A 107 6.12 10.70 -25.14
CA LEU A 107 6.44 10.57 -23.71
C LEU A 107 5.91 9.24 -23.16
N VAL A 108 4.67 8.89 -23.54
CA VAL A 108 4.05 7.62 -23.14
C VAL A 108 4.86 6.46 -23.68
N HIS A 109 5.12 6.41 -24.99
CA HIS A 109 5.85 5.29 -25.60
C HIS A 109 7.28 5.13 -25.06
N ALA A 110 8.00 6.22 -24.78
CA ALA A 110 9.36 6.15 -24.27
C ALA A 110 9.45 5.62 -22.82
N ILE A 111 8.36 5.71 -22.06
CA ILE A 111 8.31 5.34 -20.65
C ILE A 111 7.45 4.06 -20.44
N SER A 112 6.55 3.76 -21.38
CA SER A 112 5.53 2.71 -21.31
C SER A 112 6.00 1.33 -21.79
N ASP A 113 7.21 1.16 -22.33
CA ASP A 113 7.74 -0.19 -22.65
C ASP A 113 7.77 -1.13 -21.42
N SER A 114 7.58 -0.59 -20.20
CA SER A 114 7.51 -1.30 -18.93
C SER A 114 6.12 -1.34 -18.27
N LEU A 115 5.11 -0.72 -18.88
CA LEU A 115 3.81 -0.44 -18.26
C LEU A 115 2.67 -1.04 -19.08
N TYR A 116 1.67 -1.59 -18.39
CA TYR A 116 0.40 -1.98 -19.01
C TYR A 116 -0.26 -0.73 -19.62
N ASP A 117 -0.67 -0.84 -20.90
CA ASP A 117 -1.20 0.22 -21.80
C ASP A 117 -2.41 1.04 -21.26
N GLY A 118 -2.91 0.75 -20.05
CA GLY A 118 -4.07 1.41 -19.43
C GLY A 118 -3.76 2.37 -18.27
N ALA A 119 -2.50 2.51 -17.83
CA ALA A 119 -2.17 3.27 -16.62
C ALA A 119 -1.94 4.78 -16.85
N VAL A 120 -1.59 5.20 -18.07
CA VAL A 120 -1.30 6.60 -18.38
C VAL A 120 -2.56 7.31 -18.86
N SER A 121 -3.06 8.26 -18.07
CA SER A 121 -4.24 9.08 -18.37
C SER A 121 -3.86 10.55 -18.60
N GLY A 122 -4.83 11.36 -19.05
CA GLY A 122 -4.67 12.81 -19.20
C GLY A 122 -4.41 13.57 -17.89
N ASP A 123 -4.61 12.92 -16.74
CA ASP A 123 -4.39 13.47 -15.41
C ASP A 123 -3.68 12.44 -14.52
N CYS A 124 -2.35 12.38 -14.64
CA CYS A 124 -1.52 11.47 -13.85
C CYS A 124 -0.11 12.03 -13.61
N LEU A 125 0.58 11.47 -12.61
CA LEU A 125 2.00 11.69 -12.42
C LEU A 125 2.78 10.46 -12.86
N ILE A 126 3.76 10.64 -13.73
CA ILE A 126 4.74 9.63 -14.07
C ILE A 126 6.02 9.93 -13.29
N VAL A 127 6.28 9.15 -12.25
CA VAL A 127 7.47 9.25 -11.40
C VAL A 127 8.54 8.29 -11.95
N HIS A 128 9.66 8.83 -12.42
CA HIS A 128 10.73 8.08 -13.09
C HIS A 128 12.06 8.22 -12.34
N GLY A 129 12.63 7.09 -11.93
CA GLY A 129 13.98 7.01 -11.37
C GLY A 129 15.01 6.93 -12.49
N LYS A 130 15.81 7.99 -12.70
CA LYS A 130 16.74 8.03 -13.84
C LYS A 130 17.86 7.01 -13.74
N SER A 131 18.31 6.68 -12.53
CA SER A 131 19.38 5.69 -12.31
C SER A 131 18.89 4.25 -12.42
N THR A 132 17.70 3.97 -11.89
CA THR A 132 17.12 2.61 -11.82
C THR A 132 16.35 2.25 -13.09
N ASN A 133 15.95 3.26 -13.88
CA ASN A 133 15.02 3.15 -14.99
C ASN A 133 13.67 2.54 -14.59
N ILE A 134 13.28 2.68 -13.31
CA ILE A 134 11.99 2.25 -12.78
C ILE A 134 11.01 3.42 -12.90
N THR A 135 9.80 3.11 -13.32
CA THR A 135 8.70 4.08 -13.41
C THR A 135 7.54 3.67 -12.50
N ARG A 136 6.90 4.64 -11.87
CA ARG A 136 5.63 4.47 -11.15
C ARG A 136 4.65 5.55 -11.59
N ILE A 137 3.41 5.14 -11.88
CA ILE A 137 2.33 6.06 -12.24
C ILE A 137 1.41 6.22 -11.04
N LEU A 138 1.00 7.47 -10.80
CA LEU A 138 0.02 7.82 -9.78
C LEU A 138 -1.15 8.56 -10.45
N ASN A 139 -2.37 8.14 -10.14
CA ASN A 139 -3.60 8.74 -10.68
C ASN A 139 -4.55 9.15 -9.55
N GLU A 140 -5.74 9.67 -9.89
CA GLU A 140 -6.75 10.16 -8.94
C GLU A 140 -7.06 9.16 -7.80
N LYS A 141 -7.10 7.85 -8.11
CA LYS A 141 -7.38 6.80 -7.11
C LYS A 141 -6.28 6.67 -6.07
N ASP A 142 -5.05 7.08 -6.37
CA ASP A 142 -3.93 7.03 -5.43
C ASP A 142 -3.91 8.23 -4.48
N TYR A 143 -4.62 9.32 -4.81
CA TYR A 143 -4.62 10.56 -4.02
C TYR A 143 -5.83 10.73 -3.11
N ILE A 144 -6.89 9.95 -3.32
CA ILE A 144 -8.16 10.11 -2.63
C ILE A 144 -8.58 8.79 -1.99
N LYS A 145 -8.63 8.75 -0.66
CA LYS A 145 -9.23 7.62 0.07
C LYS A 145 -10.72 7.90 0.32
N GLN A 146 -11.55 6.95 -0.11
CA GLN A 146 -12.99 6.95 0.14
C GLN A 146 -13.30 6.00 1.30
N SER A 147 -14.05 6.48 2.28
CA SER A 147 -14.62 5.66 3.36
C SER A 147 -16.09 5.42 3.08
N TYR A 148 -16.56 4.19 3.26
CA TYR A 148 -17.98 3.87 3.21
C TYR A 148 -18.63 4.19 4.56
N ASP A 149 -19.57 5.13 4.57
CA ASP A 149 -20.36 5.46 5.74
C ASP A 149 -21.59 4.54 5.81
N MET A 150 -21.59 3.65 6.80
CA MET A 150 -22.65 2.67 7.02
C MET A 150 -23.98 3.31 7.48
N GLU A 151 -23.96 4.50 8.08
CA GLU A 151 -25.18 5.18 8.53
C GLU A 151 -25.91 5.87 7.36
N THR A 152 -25.15 6.44 6.43
CA THR A 152 -25.71 7.18 5.28
C THR A 152 -25.75 6.36 3.98
N GLY A 153 -25.16 5.16 3.98
CA GLY A 153 -25.08 4.26 2.83
C GLY A 153 -24.29 4.84 1.66
N SER A 154 -23.39 5.80 1.92
CA SER A 154 -22.72 6.62 0.91
C SER A 154 -21.20 6.58 1.07
N PHE A 155 -20.48 6.70 -0.05
CA PHE A 155 -19.02 6.86 -0.04
C PHE A 155 -18.69 8.34 0.23
N VAL A 156 -17.88 8.60 1.24
CA VAL A 156 -17.40 9.93 1.58
C VAL A 156 -15.89 9.98 1.35
N VAL A 157 -15.41 11.03 0.69
CA VAL A 157 -13.97 11.30 0.55
C VAL A 157 -13.43 11.74 1.92
N ASP A 158 -12.58 10.92 2.52
CA ASP A 158 -12.13 11.10 3.90
C ASP A 158 -10.78 11.85 3.96
N SER A 159 -9.81 11.41 3.17
CA SER A 159 -8.45 11.96 3.21
C SER A 159 -7.80 12.08 1.84
N ALA A 160 -6.93 13.08 1.72
CA ALA A 160 -6.08 13.31 0.58
C ALA A 160 -4.65 12.84 0.88
N THR A 161 -4.10 12.03 -0.02
CA THR A 161 -2.85 11.27 0.12
C THR A 161 -1.76 11.73 -0.84
N TYR A 162 -1.85 12.94 -1.40
CA TYR A 162 -0.85 13.48 -2.35
C TYR A 162 0.59 13.32 -1.83
N GLU A 163 0.86 13.74 -0.60
CA GLU A 163 2.19 13.64 0.01
C GLU A 163 2.65 12.19 0.19
N SER A 164 1.81 11.33 0.78
CA SER A 164 2.18 9.94 1.06
C SER A 164 2.42 9.18 -0.24
N SER A 165 1.50 9.27 -1.20
CA SER A 165 1.58 8.54 -2.47
C SER A 165 2.77 8.99 -3.32
N LEU A 166 3.05 10.30 -3.38
CA LEU A 166 4.22 10.82 -4.10
C LEU A 166 5.53 10.41 -3.43
N SER A 167 5.61 10.50 -2.10
CA SER A 167 6.84 10.17 -1.36
C SER A 167 7.15 8.67 -1.42
N GLU A 168 6.14 7.82 -1.29
CA GLU A 168 6.27 6.37 -1.49
C GLU A 168 6.76 6.05 -2.91
N ALA A 169 6.19 6.72 -3.93
CA ALA A 169 6.63 6.51 -5.31
C ALA A 169 8.07 6.97 -5.55
N ILE A 170 8.50 8.09 -4.97
CA ILE A 170 9.90 8.54 -5.03
C ILE A 170 10.81 7.53 -4.36
N SER A 171 10.46 7.07 -3.16
CA SER A 171 11.24 6.05 -2.44
C SER A 171 11.37 4.76 -3.25
N TYR A 172 10.31 4.35 -3.94
CA TYR A 172 10.31 3.18 -4.80
C TYR A 172 11.30 3.32 -5.97
N VAL A 173 11.14 4.37 -6.77
CA VAL A 173 11.93 4.52 -8.00
C VAL A 173 13.37 4.93 -7.73
N ALA A 174 13.64 5.52 -6.57
CA ALA A 174 14.98 5.92 -6.17
C ALA A 174 15.78 4.78 -5.54
N SER A 175 15.12 3.69 -5.10
CA SER A 175 15.79 2.57 -4.44
C SER A 175 16.66 1.79 -5.43
N GLU A 176 17.96 1.71 -5.16
CA GLU A 176 18.90 0.97 -5.99
C GLU A 176 18.74 -0.55 -5.85
N GLU A 177 18.30 -1.00 -4.68
CA GLU A 177 17.98 -2.41 -4.40
C GLU A 177 16.58 -2.50 -3.81
N LEU A 178 15.67 -3.17 -4.51
CA LEU A 178 14.36 -3.53 -4.00
C LEU A 178 14.40 -4.97 -3.52
N PRO A 179 13.92 -5.28 -2.30
CA PRO A 179 13.79 -6.66 -1.88
C PRO A 179 12.94 -7.45 -2.87
N THR A 180 13.50 -8.57 -3.33
CA THR A 180 12.87 -9.33 -4.41
C THR A 180 12.05 -10.49 -3.87
N ILE A 181 10.88 -10.70 -4.47
CA ILE A 181 9.98 -11.84 -4.28
C ILE A 181 9.99 -12.62 -5.59
N TYR A 182 10.37 -13.89 -5.51
CA TYR A 182 10.41 -14.82 -6.63
C TYR A 182 9.20 -15.73 -6.57
N MET A 183 8.33 -15.68 -7.57
CA MET A 183 7.22 -16.62 -7.73
C MET A 183 7.64 -17.80 -8.59
N LEU A 184 7.56 -19.00 -8.03
CA LEU A 184 7.88 -20.23 -8.76
C LEU A 184 6.92 -20.43 -9.94
N SER A 185 7.43 -21.06 -10.99
CA SER A 185 6.68 -21.43 -12.18
C SER A 185 7.23 -22.72 -12.78
N GLY A 186 6.34 -23.48 -13.43
CA GLY A 186 6.67 -24.71 -14.14
C GLY A 186 5.69 -25.84 -13.87
N HIS A 187 4.94 -25.74 -12.76
CA HIS A 187 4.09 -26.80 -12.22
C HIS A 187 2.62 -26.41 -12.13
N GLY A 188 2.19 -25.38 -12.86
CA GLY A 188 0.81 -24.89 -12.83
C GLY A 188 0.49 -24.02 -11.62
N GLU A 189 1.51 -23.45 -10.97
CA GLU A 189 1.34 -22.43 -9.95
C GLU A 189 0.63 -21.19 -10.51
N LEU A 190 0.00 -20.43 -9.61
CA LEU A 190 -0.62 -19.16 -9.96
C LEU A 190 0.37 -18.21 -10.66
N SER A 191 0.01 -17.77 -11.86
CA SER A 191 0.81 -16.85 -12.66
C SER A 191 0.72 -15.41 -12.15
N LEU A 192 1.66 -14.56 -12.59
CA LEU A 192 1.66 -13.13 -12.26
C LEU A 192 0.34 -12.43 -12.63
N ASP A 193 -0.32 -12.87 -13.70
CA ASP A 193 -1.57 -12.28 -14.17
C ASP A 193 -2.76 -12.70 -13.26
N GLU A 194 -2.75 -13.91 -12.72
CA GLU A 194 -3.79 -14.40 -11.81
C GLU A 194 -3.71 -13.73 -10.43
N VAL A 195 -2.50 -13.44 -9.95
CA VAL A 195 -2.26 -12.71 -8.70
C VAL A 195 -1.98 -11.22 -8.91
N MET A 196 -2.48 -10.63 -10.00
CA MET A 196 -2.23 -9.21 -10.31
C MET A 196 -2.52 -8.26 -9.12
N PRO A 197 -3.61 -8.43 -8.34
CA PRO A 197 -3.86 -7.59 -7.17
C PRO A 197 -2.73 -7.66 -6.13
N LEU A 198 -2.19 -8.85 -5.86
CA LEU A 198 -1.04 -9.04 -4.98
C LEU A 198 0.20 -8.37 -5.57
N VAL A 199 0.48 -8.58 -6.86
CA VAL A 199 1.67 -8.02 -7.53
C VAL A 199 1.67 -6.49 -7.43
N ASP A 200 0.53 -5.86 -7.72
CA ASP A 200 0.37 -4.41 -7.63
C ASP A 200 0.51 -3.93 -6.18
N PHE A 201 -0.09 -4.63 -5.23
CA PHE A 201 0.05 -4.33 -3.81
C PHE A 201 1.52 -4.38 -3.34
N LEU A 202 2.25 -5.45 -3.69
CA LEU A 202 3.65 -5.63 -3.31
C LEU A 202 4.57 -4.59 -3.95
N LYS A 203 4.34 -4.25 -5.23
CA LYS A 203 5.05 -3.14 -5.89
C LYS A 203 4.77 -1.80 -5.20
N LYS A 204 3.52 -1.54 -4.77
CA LYS A 204 3.18 -0.34 -3.99
C LYS A 204 3.92 -0.31 -2.65
N CYS A 205 4.11 -1.46 -2.03
CA CYS A 205 4.92 -1.67 -0.81
C CYS A 205 6.44 -1.74 -1.06
N ASN A 206 6.91 -1.40 -2.25
CA ASN A 206 8.33 -1.35 -2.64
C ASN A 206 9.06 -2.70 -2.73
N TYR A 207 8.35 -3.77 -3.09
CA TYR A 207 8.98 -5.04 -3.47
C TYR A 207 9.14 -5.17 -4.98
N SER A 208 10.20 -5.87 -5.41
CA SER A 208 10.31 -6.35 -6.79
C SER A 208 9.72 -7.75 -6.87
N VAL A 209 8.73 -7.97 -7.75
CA VAL A 209 8.14 -9.30 -7.95
C VAL A 209 8.59 -9.85 -9.30
N LYS A 210 9.14 -11.07 -9.32
CA LYS A 210 9.67 -11.73 -10.52
C LYS A 210 9.21 -13.18 -10.57
N GLN A 211 8.95 -13.68 -11.77
CA GLN A 211 8.74 -15.11 -11.98
C GLN A 211 10.09 -15.85 -12.01
N LEU A 212 10.13 -17.05 -11.44
CA LEU A 212 11.31 -17.91 -11.35
C LEU A 212 10.98 -19.28 -11.94
N ASP A 213 11.80 -19.69 -12.90
CA ASP A 213 11.83 -21.04 -13.44
C ASP A 213 13.17 -21.65 -13.01
N ILE A 214 13.11 -22.65 -12.12
CA ILE A 214 14.31 -23.25 -11.51
C ILE A 214 15.06 -24.11 -12.54
N GLU A 215 14.36 -24.75 -13.49
CA GLU A 215 15.02 -25.51 -14.55
C GLU A 215 15.88 -24.62 -15.44
N LYS A 216 15.40 -23.42 -15.77
CA LYS A 216 16.15 -22.44 -16.58
C LYS A 216 17.26 -21.74 -15.81
N SER A 217 17.01 -21.38 -14.56
CA SER A 217 17.97 -20.60 -13.74
C SER A 217 19.01 -21.47 -13.02
N GLY A 218 18.71 -22.75 -12.79
CA GLY A 218 19.58 -23.72 -12.14
C GLY A 218 19.73 -23.56 -10.63
N SER A 219 19.06 -22.58 -10.00
CA SER A 219 19.05 -22.38 -8.54
C SER A 219 17.98 -21.38 -8.12
N VAL A 220 17.61 -21.38 -6.84
CA VAL A 220 16.80 -20.30 -6.25
C VAL A 220 17.75 -19.18 -5.78
N PRO A 221 17.55 -17.91 -6.21
CA PRO A 221 18.38 -16.79 -5.76
C PRO A 221 18.32 -16.60 -4.24
N ALA A 222 19.48 -16.38 -3.61
CA ALA A 222 19.60 -16.28 -2.15
C ALA A 222 19.15 -14.91 -1.58
N ASP A 223 18.91 -13.93 -2.44
CA ASP A 223 18.63 -12.54 -2.09
C ASP A 223 17.15 -12.17 -2.06
N GLY A 224 16.25 -13.15 -2.20
CA GLY A 224 14.80 -12.94 -2.22
C GLY A 224 14.01 -13.92 -1.36
N LEU A 225 12.71 -13.67 -1.27
CA LEU A 225 11.72 -14.61 -0.75
C LEU A 225 11.17 -15.47 -1.91
N LEU A 226 10.98 -16.77 -1.68
CA LEU A 226 10.37 -17.69 -2.66
C LEU A 226 8.87 -17.89 -2.37
N MET A 227 8.01 -17.58 -3.34
CA MET A 227 6.59 -17.91 -3.33
C MET A 227 6.33 -19.17 -4.16
N ILE A 228 5.65 -20.16 -3.59
CA ILE A 228 5.15 -21.35 -4.29
C ILE A 228 3.63 -21.35 -4.10
N LEU A 229 2.88 -21.01 -5.15
CA LEU A 229 1.46 -20.70 -5.00
C LEU A 229 0.60 -21.75 -5.71
N SER A 230 0.01 -22.66 -4.93
CA SER A 230 -0.92 -23.71 -5.38
C SER A 230 -0.43 -24.49 -6.61
N PRO A 231 0.63 -25.32 -6.50
CA PRO A 231 1.14 -26.10 -7.63
C PRO A 231 0.17 -27.23 -8.04
N ASP A 232 -0.14 -27.32 -9.33
CA ASP A 232 -0.94 -28.39 -9.93
C ASP A 232 -0.13 -29.68 -10.23
N LYS A 233 1.20 -29.58 -10.31
CA LYS A 233 2.10 -30.68 -10.65
C LYS A 233 3.21 -30.80 -9.62
N ASP A 234 3.77 -31.99 -9.52
CA ASP A 234 4.81 -32.24 -8.53
C ASP A 234 6.14 -31.64 -8.99
N LEU A 235 6.91 -31.15 -8.03
CA LEU A 235 8.27 -30.65 -8.26
C LEU A 235 9.14 -31.80 -8.78
N THR A 236 10.08 -31.51 -9.68
CA THR A 236 11.10 -32.50 -10.02
C THR A 236 12.07 -32.69 -8.84
N ASN A 237 12.76 -33.84 -8.80
CA ASN A 237 13.78 -34.09 -7.78
C ASN A 237 14.90 -33.03 -7.79
N ASN A 238 15.23 -32.49 -8.97
CA ASN A 238 16.26 -31.48 -9.09
C ASN A 238 15.81 -30.13 -8.51
N GLU A 239 14.58 -29.70 -8.81
CA GLU A 239 14.02 -28.47 -8.26
C GLU A 239 13.84 -28.55 -6.75
N LEU A 240 13.31 -29.66 -6.24
CA LEU A 240 13.23 -29.89 -4.80
C LEU A 240 14.61 -29.76 -4.15
N SER A 241 15.65 -30.33 -4.76
CA SER A 241 17.02 -30.23 -4.24
C SER A 241 17.50 -28.77 -4.18
N HIS A 242 17.22 -27.96 -5.19
CA HIS A 242 17.56 -26.53 -5.20
C HIS A 242 16.77 -25.72 -4.16
N ILE A 243 15.47 -25.99 -4.00
CA ILE A 243 14.63 -25.34 -2.98
C ILE A 243 15.13 -25.70 -1.57
N MET A 244 15.49 -26.97 -1.35
CA MET A 244 16.02 -27.44 -0.08
C MET A 244 17.40 -26.83 0.21
N GLU A 245 18.26 -26.67 -0.78
CA GLU A 245 19.54 -25.96 -0.62
C GLU A 245 19.32 -24.50 -0.21
N TYR A 246 18.38 -23.82 -0.86
CA TYR A 246 17.99 -22.45 -0.51
C TYR A 246 17.42 -22.36 0.91
N ALA A 247 16.52 -23.26 1.29
CA ALA A 247 15.98 -23.35 2.63
C ALA A 247 17.09 -23.57 3.68
N ASN A 248 17.99 -24.53 3.47
CA ASN A 248 19.10 -24.82 4.38
C ASN A 248 20.05 -23.63 4.61
N LYS A 249 20.12 -22.69 3.65
CA LYS A 249 20.90 -21.44 3.77
C LYS A 249 20.13 -20.30 4.46
N GLY A 250 18.99 -20.61 5.09
CA GLY A 250 18.15 -19.62 5.78
C GLY A 250 17.14 -18.91 4.88
N GLY A 251 16.78 -19.52 3.74
CA GLY A 251 15.77 -18.97 2.83
C GLY A 251 14.39 -18.79 3.46
N SER A 252 13.63 -17.84 2.92
CA SER A 252 12.26 -17.50 3.33
C SER A 252 11.26 -17.96 2.27
N LEU A 253 10.26 -18.72 2.68
CA LEU A 253 9.24 -19.27 1.77
C LEU A 253 7.84 -18.81 2.17
N PHE A 254 7.04 -18.49 1.16
CA PHE A 254 5.60 -18.34 1.29
C PHE A 254 4.96 -19.40 0.39
N ILE A 255 4.17 -20.30 0.97
CA ILE A 255 3.60 -21.43 0.27
C ILE A 255 2.09 -21.38 0.42
N SER A 256 1.36 -21.40 -0.69
CA SER A 256 -0.08 -21.65 -0.67
C SER A 256 -0.41 -23.00 -1.30
N THR A 257 -1.48 -23.63 -0.83
CA THR A 257 -2.10 -24.77 -1.50
C THR A 257 -3.60 -24.74 -1.23
N ASP A 258 -4.39 -24.76 -2.30
CA ASP A 258 -5.84 -24.73 -2.25
C ASP A 258 -6.44 -26.13 -2.08
N TYR A 259 -7.72 -26.17 -1.77
CA TYR A 259 -8.42 -27.44 -1.49
C TYR A 259 -8.54 -28.33 -2.73
N ASP A 260 -8.59 -27.76 -3.92
CA ASP A 260 -8.74 -28.42 -5.22
C ASP A 260 -7.40 -28.78 -5.89
N ASP A 261 -6.27 -28.31 -5.36
CA ASP A 261 -4.95 -28.78 -5.79
C ASP A 261 -4.80 -30.29 -5.60
N PRO A 262 -3.96 -30.99 -6.40
CA PRO A 262 -3.66 -32.38 -6.16
C PRO A 262 -3.04 -32.62 -4.78
N ALA A 263 -3.63 -33.54 -4.01
CA ALA A 263 -3.09 -33.91 -2.69
C ALA A 263 -1.85 -34.82 -2.79
N ASP A 264 -1.70 -35.57 -3.89
CA ASP A 264 -0.60 -36.51 -4.11
C ASP A 264 0.52 -35.88 -4.96
N LEU A 265 1.27 -34.98 -4.34
CA LEU A 265 2.49 -34.38 -4.88
C LEU A 265 3.68 -34.76 -3.97
N PRO A 266 4.26 -35.97 -4.12
CA PRO A 266 5.26 -36.49 -3.20
C PRO A 266 6.44 -35.56 -2.87
N ASN A 267 6.99 -34.83 -3.84
CA ASN A 267 8.11 -33.93 -3.65
C ASN A 267 7.69 -32.61 -3.00
N PHE A 268 6.59 -32.00 -3.44
CA PHE A 268 6.01 -30.83 -2.78
C PHE A 268 5.60 -31.14 -1.33
N ASN A 269 4.95 -32.29 -1.10
CA ASN A 269 4.60 -32.76 0.25
C ASN A 269 5.85 -33.05 1.09
N SER A 270 6.97 -33.44 0.47
CA SER A 270 8.25 -33.60 1.17
C SER A 270 8.80 -32.26 1.66
N LEU A 271 8.65 -31.20 0.87
CA LEU A 271 8.98 -29.83 1.29
C LEU A 271 8.10 -29.37 2.46
N LEU A 272 6.79 -29.62 2.42
CA LEU A 272 5.90 -29.28 3.55
C LEU A 272 6.30 -30.04 4.83
N ARG A 273 6.58 -31.35 4.71
CA ARG A 273 7.05 -32.17 5.85
C ARG A 273 8.39 -31.71 6.39
N TYR A 274 9.29 -31.21 5.54
CA TYR A 274 10.54 -30.60 6.01
C TYR A 274 10.29 -29.43 6.96
N TYR A 275 9.19 -28.71 6.76
CA TYR A 275 8.69 -27.66 7.66
C TYR A 275 7.68 -28.17 8.71
N GLY A 276 7.53 -29.48 8.92
CA GLY A 276 6.66 -30.07 9.95
C GLY A 276 5.15 -29.96 9.68
N VAL A 277 4.77 -29.73 8.43
CA VAL A 277 3.38 -29.56 8.01
C VAL A 277 2.99 -30.68 7.04
N SER A 278 1.80 -31.25 7.23
CA SER A 278 1.19 -32.22 6.31
C SER A 278 -0.20 -31.74 5.89
N ILE A 279 -0.57 -31.98 4.64
CA ILE A 279 -1.89 -31.64 4.11
C ILE A 279 -2.93 -32.62 4.66
N ILE A 280 -4.07 -32.09 5.11
CA ILE A 280 -5.30 -32.87 5.30
C ILE A 280 -6.09 -32.74 3.98
N PRO A 281 -6.26 -33.82 3.21
CA PRO A 281 -7.00 -33.77 1.95
C PRO A 281 -8.45 -33.34 2.16
N GLY A 282 -8.94 -32.48 1.27
CA GLY A 282 -10.34 -32.02 1.27
C GLY A 282 -10.49 -30.53 1.51
N ILE A 283 -11.75 -30.09 1.49
CA ILE A 283 -12.15 -28.70 1.72
C ILE A 283 -12.74 -28.56 3.12
N VAL A 284 -12.33 -27.51 3.83
CA VAL A 284 -12.84 -27.15 5.14
C VAL A 284 -14.14 -26.38 5.01
N SER A 285 -15.18 -26.80 5.73
CA SER A 285 -16.43 -26.06 5.89
C SER A 285 -16.69 -25.78 7.37
N ALA A 286 -17.18 -24.59 7.68
CA ALA A 286 -17.60 -24.27 9.04
C ALA A 286 -18.81 -25.12 9.46
N ASP A 287 -18.91 -25.42 10.75
CA ASP A 287 -20.15 -25.90 11.35
C ASP A 287 -21.18 -24.77 11.26
N GLU A 288 -22.33 -25.02 10.64
CA GLU A 288 -23.41 -24.02 10.49
C GLU A 288 -23.90 -23.46 11.83
N LYS A 289 -23.65 -24.15 12.94
CA LYS A 289 -23.96 -23.66 14.29
C LYS A 289 -22.93 -22.64 14.80
N ASP A 290 -21.72 -22.63 14.27
CA ASP A 290 -20.64 -21.69 14.61
C ASP A 290 -20.67 -20.49 13.65
N THR A 291 -21.73 -19.68 13.75
CA THR A 291 -22.01 -18.55 12.84
C THR A 291 -20.99 -17.42 12.89
N ALA A 292 -20.06 -17.43 13.86
CA ALA A 292 -18.96 -16.48 13.94
C ALA A 292 -17.75 -16.89 13.07
N SER A 293 -17.71 -18.15 12.62
CA SER A 293 -16.56 -18.73 11.90
C SER A 293 -16.71 -18.71 10.37
N TYR A 294 -17.79 -18.15 9.83
CA TYR A 294 -18.02 -18.03 8.39
C TYR A 294 -18.96 -16.86 8.03
N ILE A 295 -18.99 -16.48 6.75
CA ILE A 295 -19.88 -15.43 6.21
C ILE A 295 -20.69 -15.97 5.04
N GLU A 296 -22.02 -15.87 5.12
CA GLU A 296 -23.03 -16.29 4.11
C GLU A 296 -23.03 -17.78 3.75
N ASN A 297 -21.87 -18.37 3.47
CA ASN A 297 -21.65 -19.75 3.06
C ASN A 297 -20.61 -20.39 4.01
N PRO A 298 -20.83 -21.59 4.56
CA PRO A 298 -19.85 -22.28 5.39
C PRO A 298 -18.48 -22.54 4.76
N LEU A 299 -18.34 -22.43 3.44
CA LEU A 299 -17.05 -22.50 2.74
C LEU A 299 -16.27 -21.17 2.76
N TYR A 300 -16.91 -20.06 3.14
CA TYR A 300 -16.30 -18.73 3.24
C TYR A 300 -15.91 -18.51 4.70
N LEU A 301 -14.79 -19.10 5.08
CA LEU A 301 -14.35 -19.15 6.46
C LEU A 301 -13.88 -17.77 6.93
N MET A 302 -14.22 -17.44 8.17
CA MET A 302 -13.61 -16.37 8.93
C MET A 302 -12.68 -16.99 9.98
N PRO A 303 -11.42 -17.27 9.63
CA PRO A 303 -10.50 -17.93 10.55
C PRO A 303 -10.13 -17.01 11.73
N TYR A 304 -9.82 -17.63 12.85
CA TYR A 304 -9.30 -16.94 14.03
C TYR A 304 -7.78 -16.78 13.92
N MET A 305 -7.32 -15.52 13.85
CA MET A 305 -5.90 -15.20 13.95
C MET A 305 -5.36 -15.60 15.33
N GLN A 306 -4.30 -16.40 15.34
CA GLN A 306 -3.62 -16.79 16.57
C GLN A 306 -2.55 -15.75 16.91
N HIS A 307 -2.27 -15.52 18.19
CA HIS A 307 -1.21 -14.59 18.59
C HIS A 307 0.18 -15.06 18.13
N SER A 308 0.84 -14.23 17.33
CA SER A 308 2.22 -14.43 16.88
C SER A 308 2.86 -13.07 16.61
N GLU A 309 4.16 -13.04 16.29
CA GLU A 309 4.81 -11.80 15.86
C GLU A 309 4.22 -11.21 14.56
N ILE A 310 3.60 -12.04 13.71
CA ILE A 310 2.96 -11.61 12.45
C ILE A 310 1.59 -10.97 12.72
N THR A 311 0.85 -11.48 13.70
CA THR A 311 -0.58 -11.18 13.88
C THR A 311 -0.89 -10.36 15.12
N SER A 312 0.03 -10.25 16.09
CA SER A 312 -0.27 -9.60 17.37
C SER A 312 -0.68 -8.12 17.23
N THR A 313 -0.04 -7.38 16.33
CA THR A 313 -0.39 -5.98 16.07
C THR A 313 -1.80 -5.89 15.47
N LEU A 314 -2.12 -6.73 14.49
CA LEU A 314 -3.45 -6.77 13.86
C LEU A 314 -4.54 -7.06 14.88
N ILE A 315 -4.34 -8.08 15.72
CA ILE A 315 -5.28 -8.44 16.80
C ILE A 315 -5.45 -7.27 17.77
N SER A 316 -4.37 -6.60 18.17
CA SER A 316 -4.44 -5.46 19.10
C SER A 316 -5.16 -4.24 18.54
N LEU A 317 -5.20 -4.09 17.21
CA LEU A 317 -5.88 -3.03 16.50
C LEU A 317 -7.30 -3.42 16.05
N GLU A 318 -7.79 -4.60 16.46
CA GLU A 318 -9.08 -5.16 16.02
C GLU A 318 -9.15 -5.33 14.48
N GLN A 319 -7.99 -5.57 13.85
CA GLN A 319 -7.81 -5.81 12.41
C GLN A 319 -7.63 -7.30 12.09
N ASP A 320 -8.34 -8.17 12.80
CA ASP A 320 -8.21 -9.63 12.72
C ASP A 320 -9.27 -10.30 11.84
N ARG A 321 -10.13 -9.52 11.17
CA ARG A 321 -11.10 -10.02 10.19
C ARG A 321 -10.41 -10.41 8.88
N LEU A 322 -10.27 -11.72 8.65
CA LEU A 322 -9.84 -12.32 7.39
C LEU A 322 -10.96 -13.20 6.83
N ILE A 323 -11.08 -13.31 5.50
CA ILE A 323 -12.02 -14.21 4.84
C ILE A 323 -11.21 -15.12 3.93
N LEU A 324 -11.40 -16.44 4.06
CA LEU A 324 -10.82 -17.46 3.18
C LEU A 324 -11.96 -18.15 2.41
N ILE A 325 -11.98 -18.00 1.09
CA ILE A 325 -12.95 -18.66 0.23
C ILE A 325 -12.38 -20.02 -0.16
N GLY A 326 -12.91 -21.08 0.45
CA GLY A 326 -12.45 -22.45 0.25
C GLY A 326 -11.04 -22.68 0.79
N ALA A 327 -10.91 -23.36 1.93
CA ALA A 327 -9.61 -23.62 2.53
C ALA A 327 -9.32 -25.11 2.64
N ARG A 328 -8.03 -25.44 2.57
CA ARG A 328 -7.42 -26.71 2.95
C ARG A 328 -6.92 -26.62 4.39
N ALA A 329 -6.96 -27.75 5.10
CA ALA A 329 -6.45 -27.86 6.46
C ALA A 329 -5.08 -28.54 6.50
N PHE A 330 -4.35 -28.29 7.59
CA PHE A 330 -3.06 -28.93 7.85
C PHE A 330 -3.05 -29.72 9.16
N GLU A 331 -2.29 -30.80 9.15
CA GLU A 331 -1.80 -31.46 10.35
C GLU A 331 -0.39 -30.96 10.64
N ILE A 332 -0.15 -30.51 11.87
CA ILE A 332 1.14 -30.01 12.33
C ILE A 332 1.78 -31.08 13.20
N GLU A 333 3.01 -31.49 12.88
CA GLU A 333 3.74 -32.42 13.72
C GLU A 333 3.96 -31.80 15.11
N LYS A 334 3.65 -32.53 16.19
CA LYS A 334 4.00 -32.07 17.54
C LYS A 334 5.52 -31.94 17.59
N ALA A 335 6.01 -30.70 17.67
CA ALA A 335 7.43 -30.33 17.59
C ALA A 335 8.29 -31.31 18.41
N THR A 336 8.93 -32.24 17.72
CA THR A 336 9.72 -33.33 18.32
C THR A 336 11.22 -33.06 18.25
N GLY A 337 11.63 -32.12 17.40
CA GLY A 337 13.01 -31.63 17.27
C GLY A 337 13.24 -30.30 18.00
N LYS A 338 14.47 -30.06 18.49
CA LYS A 338 14.89 -28.78 19.07
C LYS A 338 15.09 -27.67 18.02
N ASP A 339 15.14 -28.07 16.75
CA ASP A 339 15.46 -27.26 15.58
C ASP A 339 14.22 -26.74 14.85
N LEU A 340 13.00 -27.16 15.23
CA LEU A 340 11.77 -26.81 14.53
C LEU A 340 10.75 -26.14 15.48
N GLN A 341 10.36 -24.92 15.14
CA GLN A 341 9.30 -24.17 15.81
C GLN A 341 8.11 -24.03 14.86
N LEU A 342 6.95 -24.51 15.30
CA LEU A 342 5.70 -24.46 14.55
C LEU A 342 4.70 -23.60 15.31
N THR A 343 4.20 -22.56 14.65
CA THR A 343 3.22 -21.62 15.22
C THR A 343 2.02 -21.58 14.28
N PRO A 344 0.86 -22.13 14.69
CA PRO A 344 -0.38 -21.91 13.95
C PRO A 344 -0.66 -20.40 13.88
N ILE A 345 -0.97 -19.89 12.70
CA ILE A 345 -1.28 -18.47 12.47
C ILE A 345 -2.78 -18.27 12.27
N LEU A 346 -3.43 -19.17 11.54
CA LEU A 346 -4.88 -19.15 11.31
C LEU A 346 -5.47 -20.50 11.73
N LYS A 347 -6.54 -20.46 12.50
CA LYS A 347 -7.35 -21.64 12.84
C LYS A 347 -8.78 -21.48 12.39
N SER A 348 -9.43 -22.56 11.99
CA SER A 348 -10.88 -22.56 11.78
C SER A 348 -11.63 -22.36 13.11
N GLY A 349 -12.92 -22.06 13.05
CA GLY A 349 -13.84 -22.39 14.14
C GLY A 349 -14.11 -23.89 14.20
N ASN A 350 -15.24 -24.28 14.78
CA ASN A 350 -15.71 -25.65 14.62
C ASN A 350 -16.04 -25.88 13.16
N ALA A 351 -15.43 -26.90 12.56
CA ALA A 351 -15.49 -27.15 11.14
C ALA A 351 -15.46 -28.66 10.82
N TYR A 352 -15.79 -29.00 9.59
CA TYR A 352 -15.67 -30.32 9.00
C TYR A 352 -14.72 -30.26 7.81
N VAL A 353 -14.09 -31.39 7.48
CA VAL A 353 -13.36 -31.57 6.23
C VAL A 353 -14.18 -32.48 5.33
N HIS A 354 -14.42 -32.04 4.11
CA HIS A 354 -15.15 -32.81 3.10
C HIS A 354 -14.20 -33.28 2.01
N ASP A 355 -14.39 -34.52 1.57
CA ASP A 355 -13.76 -34.98 0.34
C ASP A 355 -14.26 -34.08 -0.80
N TYR A 356 -13.32 -33.41 -1.46
CA TYR A 356 -13.61 -32.60 -2.63
C TYR A 356 -13.34 -33.43 -3.88
N SER A 357 -14.40 -33.82 -4.58
CA SER A 357 -14.33 -34.41 -5.91
C SER A 357 -14.87 -33.43 -6.95
N PHE A 358 -14.27 -33.46 -8.14
CA PHE A 358 -14.56 -32.54 -9.25
C PHE A 358 -16.02 -32.61 -9.78
N ASP A 359 -16.81 -33.56 -9.29
CA ASP A 359 -18.24 -33.71 -9.54
C ASP A 359 -19.12 -32.79 -8.66
N GLY A 360 -18.53 -32.04 -7.72
CA GLY A 360 -19.17 -30.92 -7.02
C GLY A 360 -20.07 -31.30 -5.84
N GLU A 361 -20.15 -32.58 -5.47
CA GLU A 361 -20.87 -33.02 -4.28
C GLU A 361 -19.93 -33.09 -3.07
N LEU A 362 -20.10 -32.16 -2.12
CA LEU A 362 -19.41 -32.23 -0.83
C LEU A 362 -19.94 -33.43 -0.02
N LYS A 363 -19.09 -34.43 0.18
CA LYS A 363 -19.43 -35.60 1.01
C LYS A 363 -18.84 -35.42 2.40
N VAL A 364 -19.72 -35.30 3.39
CA VAL A 364 -19.33 -35.40 4.79
C VAL A 364 -19.17 -36.88 5.13
N ALA A 365 -18.06 -37.25 5.77
CA ALA A 365 -17.94 -38.60 6.31
C ALA A 365 -19.08 -38.87 7.31
N GLU A 366 -19.71 -40.04 7.22
CA GLU A 366 -20.75 -40.44 8.17
C GLU A 366 -20.15 -40.46 9.59
N ASN A 367 -20.70 -39.64 10.50
CA ASN A 367 -20.22 -39.39 11.87
C ASN A 367 -18.94 -38.54 12.00
N ALA A 368 -18.64 -37.66 11.04
CA ALA A 368 -17.59 -36.66 11.24
C ALA A 368 -17.94 -35.78 12.46
N GLU A 369 -17.04 -35.71 13.44
CA GLU A 369 -17.13 -34.74 14.54
C GLU A 369 -16.51 -33.42 14.08
N SER A 370 -17.16 -32.29 14.41
CA SER A 370 -16.55 -30.98 14.15
C SER A 370 -15.31 -30.78 15.01
N SER A 371 -14.29 -30.19 14.42
CA SER A 371 -13.02 -29.90 15.08
C SER A 371 -12.48 -28.55 14.63
N VAL A 372 -11.40 -28.12 15.27
CA VAL A 372 -10.65 -26.92 14.90
C VAL A 372 -9.41 -27.35 14.12
N TYR A 373 -9.28 -26.82 12.90
CA TYR A 373 -8.19 -27.12 11.98
C TYR A 373 -7.22 -25.96 11.86
N ASP A 374 -5.94 -26.26 11.67
CA ASP A 374 -4.94 -25.26 11.32
C ASP A 374 -5.01 -24.97 9.82
N LEU A 375 -5.24 -23.70 9.47
CA LEU A 375 -5.43 -23.23 8.09
C LEU A 375 -4.21 -22.47 7.56
N ALA A 376 -3.38 -21.95 8.47
CA ALA A 376 -2.08 -21.41 8.13
C ALA A 376 -1.08 -21.62 9.27
N VAL A 377 0.17 -21.88 8.92
CA VAL A 377 1.24 -22.24 9.84
C VAL A 377 2.50 -21.47 9.51
N LEU A 378 3.13 -20.89 10.52
CA LEU A 378 4.48 -20.36 10.45
C LEU A 378 5.45 -21.40 11.01
N SER A 379 6.35 -21.85 10.16
CA SER A 379 7.41 -22.80 10.49
C SER A 379 8.77 -22.11 10.47
N ARG A 380 9.56 -22.35 11.53
CA ARG A 380 10.93 -21.89 11.64
C ARG A 380 11.83 -23.05 11.92
N LYS A 381 12.82 -23.24 11.05
CA LYS A 381 13.77 -24.32 11.15
C LYS A 381 15.19 -23.76 11.29
N ALA A 382 15.84 -24.09 12.39
CA ALA A 382 17.24 -23.78 12.62
C ALA A 382 18.13 -24.73 11.78
N GLY A 383 19.04 -24.15 11.00
CA GLY A 383 20.10 -24.85 10.30
C GLY A 383 21.26 -25.21 11.23
N GLU A 384 22.17 -26.06 10.73
CA GLU A 384 23.31 -26.56 11.51
C GLU A 384 24.36 -25.49 11.83
N HIS A 385 24.44 -24.41 11.04
CA HIS A 385 25.43 -23.32 11.21
C HIS A 385 24.82 -22.02 11.73
N GLY A 386 23.59 -22.09 12.28
CA GLY A 386 22.89 -20.96 12.89
C GLY A 386 22.06 -20.15 11.90
N GLU A 387 21.98 -20.54 10.63
CA GLU A 387 20.94 -20.04 9.71
C GLU A 387 19.55 -20.43 10.23
N GLN A 388 18.54 -19.65 9.88
CA GLN A 388 17.16 -19.98 10.21
C GLN A 388 16.30 -19.83 8.96
N SER A 389 15.78 -20.95 8.47
CA SER A 389 14.79 -20.95 7.40
C SER A 389 13.41 -20.70 7.97
N THR A 390 12.61 -19.89 7.28
CA THR A 390 11.25 -19.57 7.70
C THR A 390 10.29 -19.85 6.55
N ALA A 391 9.22 -20.58 6.81
CA ALA A 391 8.15 -20.83 5.85
C ALA A 391 6.80 -20.43 6.45
N PHE A 392 6.06 -19.59 5.73
CA PHE A 392 4.63 -19.38 5.97
C PHE A 392 3.85 -20.24 4.98
N ILE A 393 2.97 -21.10 5.49
CA ILE A 393 2.19 -22.06 4.70
C ILE A 393 0.72 -21.78 4.95
N ILE A 394 -0.07 -21.55 3.90
CA ILE A 394 -1.51 -21.26 3.98
C ILE A 394 -2.32 -22.17 3.06
N GLY A 395 -3.45 -22.68 3.56
CA GLY A 395 -4.33 -23.59 2.83
C GLY A 395 -5.31 -22.85 1.92
N ASN A 396 -4.95 -21.68 1.40
CA ASN A 396 -5.82 -20.83 0.61
C ASN A 396 -5.03 -19.78 -0.19
N SER A 397 -5.39 -19.59 -1.45
CA SER A 397 -4.87 -18.53 -2.33
C SER A 397 -5.91 -17.47 -2.66
N SER A 398 -7.17 -17.60 -2.23
CA SER A 398 -8.20 -16.56 -2.48
C SER A 398 -7.76 -15.19 -1.93
N VAL A 399 -7.06 -15.19 -0.79
CA VAL A 399 -6.44 -13.99 -0.19
C VAL A 399 -5.32 -13.38 -1.02
N LEU A 400 -4.90 -14.01 -2.12
CA LEU A 400 -3.84 -13.50 -3.00
C LEU A 400 -4.43 -12.92 -4.31
N ILE A 401 -5.58 -13.42 -4.74
CA ILE A 401 -6.12 -13.15 -6.08
C ILE A 401 -7.38 -12.27 -6.09
N ASP A 402 -8.12 -12.16 -4.98
CA ASP A 402 -9.41 -11.48 -4.98
C ASP A 402 -9.31 -10.03 -4.45
N GLU A 403 -9.52 -9.06 -5.36
CA GLU A 403 -9.55 -7.62 -5.02
C GLU A 403 -10.71 -7.26 -4.08
N TRP A 404 -11.84 -7.99 -4.13
CA TRP A 404 -12.94 -7.80 -3.20
C TRP A 404 -12.49 -8.13 -1.77
N LEU A 405 -11.70 -9.18 -1.58
CA LEU A 405 -11.15 -9.53 -0.27
C LEU A 405 -10.18 -8.47 0.24
N TYR A 406 -9.43 -7.78 -0.63
CA TYR A 406 -8.53 -6.68 -0.24
C TYR A 406 -9.25 -5.45 0.30
N THR A 407 -10.50 -5.28 -0.13
CA THR A 407 -11.35 -4.15 0.26
C THR A 407 -12.25 -4.48 1.44
N ASN A 408 -12.63 -5.75 1.59
CA ASN A 408 -13.64 -6.20 2.58
C ASN A 408 -13.05 -7.02 3.73
N SER A 409 -11.75 -7.31 3.73
CA SER A 409 -11.04 -7.94 4.84
C SER A 409 -9.67 -7.28 5.05
N TYR A 410 -8.98 -7.63 6.14
CA TYR A 410 -7.61 -7.16 6.43
C TYR A 410 -6.54 -8.02 5.74
N SER A 411 -6.83 -8.55 4.56
CA SER A 411 -5.93 -9.43 3.82
C SER A 411 -4.63 -8.72 3.40
N ARG A 412 -4.68 -7.44 3.01
CA ARG A 412 -3.47 -6.67 2.67
C ARG A 412 -2.55 -6.48 3.88
N GLU A 413 -3.12 -6.08 5.01
CA GLU A 413 -2.39 -5.89 6.25
C GLU A 413 -1.80 -7.22 6.76
N PHE A 414 -2.59 -8.29 6.67
CA PHE A 414 -2.15 -9.65 7.00
C PHE A 414 -1.00 -10.12 6.09
N LEU A 415 -1.12 -9.96 4.78
CA LEU A 415 -0.08 -10.34 3.81
C LEU A 415 1.20 -9.54 4.02
N LEU A 416 1.10 -8.23 4.20
CA LEU A 416 2.27 -7.38 4.42
C LEU A 416 2.98 -7.77 5.72
N SER A 417 2.23 -7.93 6.81
CA SER A 417 2.79 -8.34 8.10
C SER A 417 3.43 -9.73 8.01
N THR A 418 2.80 -10.65 7.27
CA THR A 418 3.34 -11.99 7.03
C THR A 418 4.66 -11.94 6.29
N ILE A 419 4.71 -11.22 5.16
CA ILE A 419 5.92 -11.09 4.34
C ILE A 419 7.03 -10.43 5.15
N GLN A 420 6.75 -9.35 5.88
CA GLN A 420 7.74 -8.67 6.73
C GLN A 420 8.23 -9.57 7.88
N GLY A 421 7.37 -10.43 8.44
CA GLY A 421 7.73 -11.36 9.51
C GLY A 421 8.56 -12.56 9.06
N ILE A 422 8.49 -12.94 7.78
CA ILE A 422 9.29 -14.05 7.24
C ILE A 422 10.49 -13.60 6.41
N TYR A 423 10.45 -12.40 5.83
CA TYR A 423 11.49 -11.88 4.96
C TYR A 423 12.21 -10.70 5.62
N THR A 424 13.43 -10.95 6.09
CA THR A 424 14.19 -9.98 6.88
C THR A 424 14.65 -8.75 6.08
N LYS A 425 14.77 -8.89 4.75
CA LYS A 425 15.02 -7.77 3.85
C LYS A 425 13.66 -7.25 3.38
N HIS A 426 13.07 -6.34 4.12
CA HIS A 426 11.85 -5.66 3.70
C HIS A 426 12.10 -4.16 3.57
N PRO A 427 11.35 -3.45 2.70
CA PRO A 427 11.45 -2.00 2.59
C PRO A 427 11.11 -1.33 3.90
N GLU A 428 11.81 -0.24 4.24
CA GLU A 428 11.40 0.62 5.35
C GLU A 428 10.03 1.23 5.05
N THR A 429 9.07 1.03 5.95
CA THR A 429 7.73 1.61 5.82
C THR A 429 7.79 3.11 6.10
N LEU A 430 7.46 3.92 5.08
CA LEU A 430 7.29 5.37 5.25
C LEU A 430 5.91 5.65 5.86
N GLU A 431 5.85 5.83 7.18
CA GLU A 431 4.61 6.28 7.82
C GLU A 431 4.39 7.78 7.57
N ILE A 432 3.60 8.11 6.55
CA ILE A 432 3.12 9.47 6.26
C ILE A 432 1.62 9.50 6.50
N GLN A 433 1.18 10.29 7.49
CA GLN A 433 -0.25 10.42 7.78
C GLN A 433 -0.98 11.18 6.68
N ALA A 434 -2.10 10.62 6.23
CA ALA A 434 -2.98 11.26 5.26
C ALA A 434 -3.62 12.52 5.86
N LYS A 435 -3.84 13.54 5.03
CA LYS A 435 -4.42 14.82 5.47
C LYS A 435 -5.93 14.83 5.18
N PRO A 436 -6.76 15.44 6.04
CA PRO A 436 -8.20 15.50 5.79
C PRO A 436 -8.47 16.29 4.49
N ALA A 437 -9.24 15.69 3.57
CA ALA A 437 -9.54 16.30 2.27
C ALA A 437 -10.50 17.50 2.43
N PHE A 438 -11.50 17.36 3.30
CA PHE A 438 -12.49 18.38 3.59
C PHE A 438 -12.53 18.71 5.07
N ARG A 439 -12.93 19.94 5.38
CA ARG A 439 -13.31 20.29 6.74
C ARG A 439 -14.69 19.67 7.00
N LYS A 440 -14.79 18.78 7.98
CA LYS A 440 -16.11 18.26 8.42
C LYS A 440 -17.01 19.46 8.69
N SER A 441 -18.21 19.45 8.13
CA SER A 441 -19.20 20.48 8.40
C SER A 441 -19.46 20.51 9.90
N MET A 442 -19.61 21.71 10.46
CA MET A 442 -19.91 21.84 11.88
C MET A 442 -21.31 21.27 12.12
N GLU A 443 -21.39 20.07 12.68
CA GLU A 443 -22.64 19.47 13.14
C GLU A 443 -23.08 20.19 14.42
N ILE A 444 -24.01 21.14 14.27
CA ILE A 444 -24.65 21.78 15.41
C ILE A 444 -25.73 20.82 15.93
N ASN A 445 -25.31 19.83 16.71
CA ASN A 445 -26.23 18.88 17.34
C ASN A 445 -27.15 19.57 18.37
N ASN A 446 -26.78 20.77 18.82
CA ASN A 446 -27.61 21.58 19.71
C ASN A 446 -27.48 23.08 19.39
N ALA A 447 -28.50 23.62 18.71
CA ALA A 447 -28.52 25.02 18.27
C ALA A 447 -28.64 26.04 19.42
N PHE A 448 -28.92 25.60 20.66
CA PHE A 448 -29.19 26.49 21.78
C PHE A 448 -27.99 27.37 22.18
N ILE A 449 -26.78 26.83 22.12
CA ILE A 449 -25.54 27.55 22.49
C ILE A 449 -25.21 28.64 21.45
N PRO A 450 -25.13 28.35 20.13
CA PRO A 450 -24.84 29.38 19.14
C PRO A 450 -25.95 30.44 19.04
N LEU A 451 -27.23 30.06 19.14
CA LEU A 451 -28.35 31.02 19.22
C LEU A 451 -28.26 31.89 20.48
N GLY A 452 -27.89 31.29 21.62
CA GLY A 452 -27.63 32.00 22.85
C GLY A 452 -26.56 33.08 22.68
N ILE A 453 -25.43 32.75 22.07
CA ILE A 453 -24.34 33.72 21.82
C ILE A 453 -24.79 34.84 20.87
N ILE A 454 -25.50 34.51 19.79
CA ILE A 454 -26.00 35.48 18.80
C ILE A 454 -26.99 36.46 19.43
N ILE A 455 -27.80 36.02 20.41
CA ILE A 455 -28.79 36.87 21.08
C ILE A 455 -28.16 37.65 22.25
N LEU A 456 -27.28 36.99 23.02
CA LEU A 456 -26.77 37.52 24.28
C LEU A 456 -25.69 38.59 24.06
N VAL A 457 -24.90 38.49 22.99
CA VAL A 457 -23.88 39.51 22.64
C VAL A 457 -24.51 40.87 22.28
N PRO A 458 -25.51 40.97 21.38
CA PRO A 458 -26.22 42.23 21.12
C PRO A 458 -26.92 42.79 22.36
N ILE A 459 -27.52 41.94 23.20
CA ILE A 459 -28.17 42.37 24.43
C ILE A 459 -27.16 42.96 25.41
N LEU A 460 -26.00 42.32 25.60
CA LEU A 460 -24.93 42.84 26.45
C LEU A 460 -24.43 44.19 25.94
N ILE A 461 -24.24 44.33 24.63
CA ILE A 461 -23.86 45.60 24.00
C ILE A 461 -24.94 46.67 24.23
N ALA A 462 -26.22 46.33 24.07
CA ALA A 462 -27.35 47.24 24.28
C ALA A 462 -27.49 47.66 25.75
N VAL A 463 -27.33 46.74 26.70
CA VAL A 463 -27.35 47.03 28.14
C VAL A 463 -26.17 47.93 28.51
N PHE A 464 -24.98 47.63 28.01
CA PHE A 464 -23.80 48.47 28.23
C PHE A 464 -24.01 49.87 27.65
N ALA A 465 -24.50 49.97 26.41
CA ALA A 465 -24.86 51.24 25.79
C ALA A 465 -25.92 52.02 26.61
N ALA A 466 -26.96 51.34 27.11
CA ALA A 466 -27.99 51.95 27.94
C ALA A 466 -27.42 52.48 29.28
N THR A 467 -26.54 51.74 29.96
CA THR A 467 -25.91 52.20 31.21
C THR A 467 -25.05 53.45 31.00
N VAL A 468 -24.34 53.54 29.88
CA VAL A 468 -23.56 54.73 29.50
C VAL A 468 -24.48 55.91 29.16
N LEU A 469 -25.53 55.69 28.36
CA LEU A 469 -26.45 56.73 27.92
C LEU A 469 -27.34 57.28 29.06
N ILE A 470 -27.77 56.45 30.00
CA ILE A 470 -28.59 56.87 31.15
C ILE A 470 -27.77 57.71 32.13
N LYS A 471 -26.48 57.38 32.35
CA LYS A 471 -25.57 58.22 33.16
C LYS A 471 -25.37 59.60 32.53
N ARG A 472 -25.35 59.68 31.19
CA ARG A 472 -25.19 60.95 30.45
C ARG A 472 -26.42 61.87 30.48
N LYS A 473 -27.62 61.33 30.74
CA LYS A 473 -28.87 62.11 30.92
C LYS A 473 -29.05 62.68 32.33
N LYS A 474 -28.23 62.24 33.30
CA LYS A 474 -28.26 62.68 34.71
C LYS A 474 -27.10 63.63 35.08
N LEU A 475 -26.24 63.95 34.11
CA LEU A 475 -25.30 65.07 34.11
C LEU A 475 -25.89 66.15 33.19
#